data_AF-A0A7G9YN73-F1
#
_entry.id   AF-A0A7G9YN73-F1
#
_cell.length_a   1.000
_cell.length_b   1.000
_cell.length_c   1.000
_cell.angle_alpha   90.00
_cell.angle_beta   90.00
_cell.angle_gamma   90.00
#
_symmetry.space_group_name_H-M   'P 1'
#
loop_
_entity.id
_entity.type
_entity.pdbx_description
1 polymer ?
#
loop_
_entity_poly.entity_id
_entity_poly.type
_entity_poly.pdbx_seq_one_letter_code
_entity_poly.pdbx_strand_id
1 'polypeptide(L)'
;MDGSTPRIIFITLAILLIIPICAGNVHEATICYLEDSVETGDALDLEQGYRLTIDDIRKNDAAISIFNGSEEILNTSISGDYTFKKKIGGIDYDILWISMNLSGGDPAQMELEQYRDPDKPFDYPLIGAVSISIKRGEQESLKMGYELEVTSIIDNNAVLTLYKDDNIVKQEKLSGNGERFVYTTKIDGQRHTILIAKLDRISGNDSVHVSGLSQFKEPESADEGDGDGDNGNWNARLVELPIFRYMLSIFVFACVFVLILGIARQMRR
;
A
#
# COMPACT_ATOMS: atom_id res chain seq x y z
N MET A 1 27.14 -46.08 22.04
CA MET A 1 27.52 -44.65 21.97
C MET A 1 26.73 -44.06 20.82
N ASP A 2 25.53 -43.56 21.12
CA ASP A 2 24.58 -43.15 20.08
C ASP A 2 24.73 -41.65 19.83
N GLY A 3 25.55 -41.32 18.82
CA GLY A 3 25.89 -39.96 18.40
C GLY A 3 24.79 -39.26 17.59
N SER A 4 23.51 -39.44 17.93
CA SER A 4 22.39 -38.84 17.17
C SER A 4 21.83 -37.54 17.77
N THR A 5 22.06 -37.29 19.05
CA THR A 5 21.54 -36.10 19.76
C THR A 5 22.22 -34.77 19.39
N PRO A 6 23.54 -34.68 19.10
CA PRO A 6 24.12 -33.39 18.74
C PRO A 6 23.71 -32.91 17.34
N ARG A 7 23.38 -33.81 16.40
CA ARG A 7 23.03 -33.43 15.02
C ARG A 7 21.68 -32.73 14.90
N ILE A 8 20.71 -33.08 15.74
CA ILE A 8 19.35 -32.50 15.70
C ILE A 8 19.36 -31.06 16.23
N ILE A 9 20.14 -30.77 17.28
CA ILE A 9 20.28 -29.41 17.82
C ILE A 9 20.94 -28.47 16.79
N PHE A 10 21.98 -28.94 16.09
CA PHE A 10 22.64 -28.15 15.04
C PHE A 10 21.74 -27.87 13.82
N ILE A 11 20.88 -28.82 13.42
CA ILE A 11 19.94 -28.61 12.31
C ILE A 11 18.83 -27.62 12.70
N THR A 12 18.35 -27.65 13.95
CA THR A 12 17.31 -26.71 14.42
C THR A 12 17.85 -25.29 14.58
N LEU A 13 19.11 -25.14 15.04
CA LEU A 13 19.81 -23.86 15.12
C LEU A 13 20.14 -23.29 13.72
N ALA A 14 20.46 -24.16 12.76
CA ALA A 14 20.66 -23.77 11.36
C ALA A 14 19.35 -23.29 10.72
N ILE A 15 18.20 -23.89 11.03
CA ILE A 15 16.89 -23.45 10.49
C ILE A 15 16.48 -22.08 11.06
N LEU A 16 16.84 -21.75 12.30
CA LEU A 16 16.67 -20.40 12.88
C LEU A 16 17.64 -19.36 12.29
N LEU A 17 18.79 -19.79 11.77
CA LEU A 17 19.76 -18.95 11.05
C LEU A 17 19.47 -18.80 9.55
N ILE A 18 18.53 -19.59 9.01
CA ILE A 18 18.02 -19.50 7.63
C ILE A 18 16.61 -18.87 7.64
N ILE A 19 16.32 -17.95 8.57
CA ILE A 19 15.33 -16.92 8.25
C ILE A 19 16.02 -16.13 7.14
N PRO A 20 15.48 -16.10 5.91
CA PRO A 20 16.06 -15.28 4.88
C PRO A 20 16.01 -13.86 5.40
N ILE A 21 17.18 -13.28 5.69
CA ILE A 21 17.37 -11.86 5.47
C ILE A 21 17.32 -11.72 3.95
N CYS A 22 16.13 -11.90 3.37
CA CYS A 22 15.83 -11.43 2.04
C CYS A 22 15.79 -9.92 2.19
N ALA A 23 16.97 -9.31 2.19
CA ALA A 23 17.16 -7.88 2.00
C ALA A 23 16.80 -7.56 0.54
N GLY A 24 15.52 -7.69 0.20
CA GLY A 24 14.86 -6.86 -0.80
C GLY A 24 14.09 -5.80 -0.02
N ASN A 25 14.00 -4.59 -0.55
CA ASN A 25 13.15 -3.57 0.05
C ASN A 25 11.73 -4.15 0.19
N VAL A 26 11.15 -4.03 1.39
CA VAL A 26 9.77 -4.44 1.64
C VAL A 26 8.93 -3.18 1.54
N HIS A 27 8.16 -3.02 0.46
CA HIS A 27 7.06 -2.08 0.46
C HIS A 27 5.77 -2.81 0.76
N GLU A 28 4.97 -2.22 1.64
CA GLU A 28 3.58 -2.63 1.85
C GLU A 28 2.70 -2.13 0.68
N ALA A 29 1.39 -2.35 0.77
CA ALA A 29 0.46 -1.81 -0.21
C ALA A 29 0.60 -0.29 -0.34
N THR A 30 0.53 0.21 -1.58
CA THR A 30 0.39 1.65 -1.86
C THR A 30 -0.94 2.14 -1.33
N ILE A 31 -0.93 3.20 -0.52
CA ILE A 31 -2.11 3.79 0.12
C ILE A 31 -2.37 5.22 -0.35
N CYS A 32 -1.39 5.87 -0.98
CA CYS A 32 -1.59 7.13 -1.68
C CYS A 32 -0.71 7.17 -2.93
N TYR A 33 -1.24 7.77 -3.98
CA TYR A 33 -0.53 8.07 -5.22
C TYR A 33 -0.91 9.49 -5.66
N LEU A 34 0.10 10.26 -6.08
CA LEU A 34 -0.09 11.60 -6.62
C LEU A 34 0.86 11.80 -7.80
N GLU A 35 0.33 12.39 -8.85
CA GLU A 35 1.09 12.93 -9.96
C GLU A 35 0.61 14.38 -10.16
N ASP A 36 1.49 15.34 -9.91
CA ASP A 36 1.13 16.76 -9.89
C ASP A 36 2.31 17.67 -10.23
N SER A 37 2.01 18.93 -10.56
CA SER A 37 3.00 20.01 -10.62
C SER A 37 3.16 20.61 -9.24
N VAL A 38 4.39 20.68 -8.73
CA VAL A 38 4.69 21.27 -7.42
C VAL A 38 5.63 22.47 -7.54
N GLU A 39 5.44 23.42 -6.64
CA GLU A 39 6.21 24.67 -6.52
C GLU A 39 6.95 24.75 -5.18
N THR A 40 7.95 25.63 -5.10
CA THR A 40 8.62 25.93 -3.83
C THR A 40 7.62 26.44 -2.79
N GLY A 41 7.61 25.80 -1.62
CA GLY A 41 6.71 26.12 -0.50
C GLY A 41 5.47 25.23 -0.44
N ASP A 42 5.25 24.35 -1.42
CA ASP A 42 4.13 23.40 -1.38
C ASP A 42 4.25 22.41 -0.21
N ALA A 43 3.10 22.09 0.37
CA ALA A 43 2.97 21.11 1.43
C ALA A 43 1.84 20.12 1.09
N LEU A 44 2.15 18.83 1.20
CA LEU A 44 1.25 17.74 0.89
C LEU A 44 1.00 16.92 2.16
N ASP A 45 -0.23 17.02 2.67
CA ASP A 45 -0.72 16.14 3.73
C ASP A 45 -1.04 14.77 3.13
N LEU A 46 -0.43 13.73 3.72
CA LEU A 46 -0.51 12.34 3.29
C LEU A 46 -1.24 11.49 4.34
N GLU A 47 -1.43 10.21 4.03
CA GLU A 47 -2.06 9.27 4.97
C GLU A 47 -1.14 9.00 6.17
N GLN A 48 -1.70 8.42 7.24
CA GLN A 48 -0.96 8.03 8.47
C GLN A 48 -0.18 9.20 9.14
N GLY A 49 -0.64 10.44 8.93
CA GLY A 49 -0.11 11.64 9.55
C GLY A 49 1.23 12.12 8.97
N TYR A 50 1.61 11.62 7.79
CA TYR A 50 2.79 12.11 7.09
C TYR A 50 2.49 13.42 6.36
N ARG A 51 3.51 14.27 6.26
CA ARG A 51 3.48 15.47 5.41
C ARG A 51 4.80 15.59 4.66
N LEU A 52 4.73 15.86 3.36
CA LEU A 52 5.87 16.20 2.52
C LEU A 52 5.84 17.71 2.25
N THR A 53 6.96 18.40 2.44
CA THR A 53 7.13 19.80 2.03
C THR A 53 8.21 19.90 0.96
N ILE A 54 7.97 20.77 -0.02
CA ILE A 54 8.94 21.13 -1.04
C ILE A 54 9.56 22.46 -0.64
N ASP A 55 10.74 22.42 -0.01
CA ASP A 55 11.31 23.59 0.65
C ASP A 55 12.01 24.53 -0.33
N ASP A 56 12.59 24.00 -1.42
CA ASP A 56 13.25 24.75 -2.49
C ASP A 56 13.37 23.87 -3.75
N ILE A 57 13.10 24.41 -4.94
CA ILE A 57 13.34 23.73 -6.21
C ILE A 57 14.40 24.49 -7.02
N ARG A 58 15.48 23.79 -7.37
CA ARG A 58 16.53 24.27 -8.24
C ARG A 58 16.66 23.37 -9.45
N LYS A 59 17.41 23.84 -10.44
CA LYS A 59 17.74 23.01 -11.59
C LYS A 59 18.55 21.78 -11.13
N ASN A 60 18.00 20.59 -11.40
CA ASN A 60 18.54 19.28 -11.04
C ASN A 60 18.59 18.94 -9.54
N ASP A 61 18.03 19.77 -8.66
CA ASP A 61 18.07 19.53 -7.21
C ASP A 61 16.85 20.15 -6.53
N ALA A 62 16.26 19.46 -5.56
CA ALA A 62 15.17 19.98 -4.74
C ALA A 62 15.42 19.67 -3.27
N ALA A 63 15.21 20.65 -2.39
CA ALA A 63 15.18 20.43 -0.96
C ALA A 63 13.76 20.02 -0.55
N ILE A 64 13.66 18.92 0.19
CA ILE A 64 12.41 18.39 0.72
C ILE A 64 12.53 18.10 2.20
N SER A 65 11.41 18.21 2.90
CA SER A 65 11.29 17.75 4.28
C SER A 65 10.08 16.84 4.46
N ILE A 66 10.24 15.81 5.28
CA ILE A 66 9.18 14.88 5.63
C ILE A 66 8.91 15.02 7.12
N PHE A 67 7.63 15.16 7.46
CA PHE A 67 7.13 15.23 8.81
C PHE A 67 6.24 14.03 9.12
N ASN A 68 6.19 13.61 10.38
CA ASN A 68 5.10 12.79 10.91
C ASN A 68 4.46 13.52 12.10
N GLY A 69 3.23 13.97 11.94
CA GLY A 69 2.62 14.94 12.85
C GLY A 69 3.40 16.26 12.84
N SER A 70 3.87 16.70 14.01
CA SER A 70 4.66 17.93 14.16
C SER A 70 6.18 17.72 14.11
N GLU A 71 6.65 16.47 14.00
CA GLU A 71 8.07 16.14 14.04
C GLU A 71 8.66 16.07 12.62
N GLU A 72 9.72 16.83 12.37
CA GLU A 72 10.54 16.70 11.16
C GLU A 72 11.41 15.44 11.29
N ILE A 73 11.14 14.45 10.44
CA ILE A 73 11.84 13.15 10.47
C ILE A 73 12.91 13.04 9.37
N LEU A 74 12.83 13.90 8.34
CA LEU A 74 13.81 13.99 7.29
C LEU A 74 13.86 15.42 6.76
N ASN A 75 15.07 15.91 6.49
CA ASN A 75 15.35 17.10 5.69
C ASN A 75 16.53 16.76 4.77
N THR A 76 16.33 16.82 3.45
CA THR A 76 17.34 16.39 2.48
C THR A 76 17.19 17.10 1.14
N SER A 77 18.26 17.08 0.35
CA SER A 77 18.24 17.39 -1.08
C SER A 77 18.10 16.13 -1.92
N ILE A 78 17.30 16.18 -2.99
CA ILE A 78 17.09 15.10 -3.95
C ILE A 78 17.30 15.60 -5.38
N SER A 79 17.87 14.75 -6.24
CA SER A 79 18.19 15.09 -7.64
C SER A 79 17.37 14.27 -8.65
N GLY A 80 16.20 13.75 -8.24
CA GLY A 80 15.38 12.83 -9.02
C GLY A 80 14.64 11.88 -8.07
N ASP A 81 14.72 10.57 -8.34
CA ASP A 81 14.07 9.54 -7.52
C ASP A 81 14.67 9.46 -6.11
N TYR A 82 13.80 9.42 -5.12
CA TYR A 82 14.15 9.27 -3.71
C TYR A 82 13.18 8.34 -3.01
N THR A 83 13.69 7.47 -2.13
CA THR A 83 12.87 6.60 -1.29
C THR A 83 13.17 6.87 0.17
N PHE A 84 12.18 7.36 0.90
CA PHE A 84 12.23 7.43 2.36
C PHE A 84 11.90 6.06 2.94
N LYS A 85 12.82 5.51 3.73
CA LYS A 85 12.68 4.20 4.37
C LYS A 85 12.66 4.32 5.88
N LYS A 86 11.92 3.43 6.53
CA LYS A 86 11.85 3.30 7.98
C LYS A 86 12.22 1.90 8.41
N LYS A 87 13.11 1.79 9.39
CA LYS A 87 13.57 0.52 9.92
C LYS A 87 12.66 0.05 11.07
N ILE A 88 12.01 -1.09 10.89
CA ILE A 88 11.07 -1.67 11.85
C ILE A 88 11.47 -3.12 12.10
N GLY A 89 11.76 -3.47 13.36
CA GLY A 89 12.17 -4.85 13.70
C GLY A 89 13.41 -5.34 12.95
N GLY A 90 14.26 -4.43 12.47
CA GLY A 90 15.45 -4.78 11.68
C GLY A 90 15.24 -4.85 10.16
N ILE A 91 14.00 -4.68 9.68
CA ILE A 91 13.63 -4.66 8.26
C ILE A 91 13.44 -3.22 7.81
N ASP A 92 13.99 -2.85 6.65
CA ASP A 92 13.79 -1.54 6.04
C ASP A 92 12.53 -1.58 5.19
N TYR A 93 11.53 -0.78 5.59
CA TYR A 93 10.28 -0.59 4.85
C TYR A 93 10.35 0.69 4.04
N ASP A 94 9.99 0.63 2.76
CA ASP A 94 9.78 1.83 1.96
C ASP A 94 8.48 2.49 2.42
N ILE A 95 8.51 3.79 2.74
CA ILE A 95 7.36 4.56 3.24
C ILE A 95 6.89 5.56 2.19
N LEU A 96 7.82 6.33 1.62
CA LEU A 96 7.53 7.23 0.49
C LEU A 96 8.52 6.96 -0.64
N TRP A 97 8.03 6.92 -1.87
CA TRP A 97 8.82 7.05 -3.07
C TRP A 97 8.41 8.34 -3.79
N ILE A 98 9.40 9.16 -4.12
CA ILE A 98 9.25 10.49 -4.69
C ILE A 98 10.08 10.52 -5.96
N SER A 99 9.51 10.91 -7.09
CA SER A 99 10.24 11.19 -8.33
C SER A 99 9.91 12.60 -8.78
N MET A 100 10.93 13.40 -9.07
CA MET A 100 10.76 14.78 -9.53
C MET A 100 11.53 15.02 -10.84
N ASN A 101 10.86 15.64 -11.81
CA ASN A 101 11.51 16.15 -13.01
C ASN A 101 12.03 17.58 -12.77
N LEU A 102 13.28 17.66 -12.33
CA LEU A 102 13.93 18.91 -11.92
C LEU A 102 14.67 19.64 -13.06
N SER A 103 14.48 19.20 -14.31
CA SER A 103 15.21 19.75 -15.46
C SER A 103 14.86 21.22 -15.77
N GLY A 104 13.61 21.60 -15.50
CA GLY A 104 13.06 22.94 -15.70
C GLY A 104 13.28 23.91 -14.54
N GLY A 105 13.61 23.42 -13.34
CA GLY A 105 13.54 24.20 -12.10
C GLY A 105 12.12 24.27 -11.54
N ASP A 106 11.78 25.37 -10.87
CA ASP A 106 10.47 25.62 -10.26
C ASP A 106 9.49 26.22 -11.30
N PRO A 107 8.28 25.67 -11.51
CA PRO A 107 7.70 24.44 -10.94
C PRO A 107 8.28 23.15 -11.55
N ALA A 108 8.21 22.06 -10.77
CA ALA A 108 8.61 20.73 -11.20
C ALA A 108 7.43 19.74 -11.22
N GLN A 109 7.44 18.81 -12.16
CA GLN A 109 6.52 17.67 -12.14
C GLN A 109 6.99 16.64 -11.11
N MET A 110 6.08 16.11 -10.30
CA MET A 110 6.36 15.13 -9.28
C MET A 110 5.39 13.94 -9.33
N GLU A 111 5.95 12.74 -9.18
CA GLU A 111 5.22 11.51 -8.86
C GLU A 111 5.55 11.13 -7.40
N LEU A 112 4.52 10.82 -6.62
CA LEU A 112 4.63 10.44 -5.22
C LEU A 112 3.82 9.17 -4.97
N GLU A 113 4.47 8.16 -4.42
CA GLU A 113 3.84 6.96 -3.86
C GLU A 113 4.06 6.91 -2.36
N GLN A 114 2.98 6.70 -1.62
CA GLN A 114 3.06 6.34 -0.21
C GLN A 114 2.69 4.86 -0.03
N TYR A 115 3.57 4.14 0.65
CA TYR A 115 3.32 2.80 1.13
C TYR A 115 2.91 2.85 2.61
N ARG A 116 2.10 1.87 3.02
CA ARG A 116 1.67 1.76 4.42
C ARG A 116 2.85 1.59 5.37
N ASP A 117 2.96 2.48 6.37
CA ASP A 117 3.84 2.29 7.54
C ASP A 117 3.23 1.21 8.46
N PRO A 118 3.92 0.07 8.68
CA PRO A 118 3.45 -1.02 9.53
C PRO A 118 3.24 -0.63 11.00
N ASP A 119 3.98 0.36 11.51
CA ASP A 119 3.92 0.79 12.91
C ASP A 119 2.80 1.81 13.17
N LYS A 120 2.08 2.23 12.13
CA LYS A 120 1.02 3.23 12.23
C LYS A 120 -0.34 2.58 11.99
N PRO A 121 -1.38 3.00 12.73
CA PRO A 121 -2.73 2.54 12.46
C PRO A 121 -3.15 2.95 11.05
N PHE A 122 -3.76 2.03 10.33
CA PHE A 122 -4.38 2.28 9.02
C PHE A 122 -5.34 1.15 8.72
N ASP A 123 -6.54 1.49 8.26
CA ASP A 123 -7.54 0.50 7.91
C ASP A 123 -7.10 -0.26 6.67
N TYR A 124 -7.23 -1.59 6.73
CA TYR A 124 -6.93 -2.41 5.56
C TYR A 124 -7.88 -2.07 4.40
N PRO A 125 -7.41 -2.17 3.15
CA PRO A 125 -8.26 -1.91 2.01
C PRO A 125 -9.45 -2.86 1.98
N LEU A 126 -10.62 -2.34 1.59
CA LEU A 126 -11.85 -3.12 1.37
C LEU A 126 -11.67 -4.14 0.24
N ILE A 127 -10.83 -3.82 -0.73
CA ILE A 127 -10.32 -4.71 -1.77
C ILE A 127 -8.81 -4.47 -1.85
N GLY A 128 -7.98 -5.48 -1.63
CA GLY A 128 -6.51 -5.31 -1.58
C GLY A 128 -5.78 -5.88 -2.79
N ALA A 129 -5.11 -5.01 -3.54
CA ALA A 129 -4.12 -5.30 -4.59
C ALA A 129 -4.49 -6.47 -5.53
N VAL A 130 -5.72 -6.52 -6.00
CA VAL A 130 -6.20 -7.56 -6.91
C VAL A 130 -5.92 -7.22 -8.37
N SER A 131 -5.89 -8.24 -9.22
CA SER A 131 -5.86 -8.07 -10.67
C SER A 131 -7.18 -8.55 -11.27
N ILE A 132 -7.77 -7.73 -12.13
CA ILE A 132 -9.07 -7.98 -12.74
C ILE A 132 -9.04 -7.67 -14.23
N SER A 133 -9.90 -8.32 -15.00
CA SER A 133 -10.11 -8.01 -16.41
C SER A 133 -11.52 -7.49 -16.59
N ILE A 134 -11.65 -6.25 -17.04
CA ILE A 134 -12.93 -5.57 -17.26
C ILE A 134 -13.17 -5.49 -18.76
N LYS A 135 -14.30 -6.00 -19.24
CA LYS A 135 -14.71 -5.81 -20.63
C LYS A 135 -15.31 -4.43 -20.82
N ARG A 136 -15.13 -3.89 -22.02
CA ARG A 136 -15.68 -2.59 -22.39
C ARG A 136 -17.21 -2.62 -22.32
N GLY A 137 -17.78 -1.68 -21.57
CA GLY A 137 -19.21 -1.59 -21.31
C GLY A 137 -19.74 -2.55 -20.23
N GLU A 138 -18.88 -3.35 -19.60
CA GLU A 138 -19.23 -4.09 -18.38
C GLU A 138 -18.76 -3.28 -17.16
N GLN A 139 -19.62 -3.20 -16.15
CA GLN A 139 -19.32 -2.58 -14.86
C GLN A 139 -18.81 -3.63 -13.88
N GLU A 140 -17.63 -3.41 -13.33
CA GLU A 140 -17.09 -4.21 -12.23
C GLU A 140 -17.56 -3.60 -10.91
N SER A 141 -18.35 -4.35 -10.15
CA SER A 141 -18.82 -3.91 -8.84
C SER A 141 -17.68 -3.90 -7.82
N LEU A 142 -17.47 -2.74 -7.20
CA LEU A 142 -16.57 -2.56 -6.06
C LEU A 142 -17.37 -2.59 -4.75
N LYS A 143 -16.75 -2.22 -3.62
CA LYS A 143 -17.44 -2.11 -2.32
C LYS A 143 -18.09 -0.73 -2.17
N MET A 144 -19.02 -0.63 -1.22
CA MET A 144 -19.65 0.63 -0.80
C MET A 144 -20.34 1.39 -1.95
N GLY A 145 -20.95 0.68 -2.91
CA GLY A 145 -21.69 1.31 -4.02
C GLY A 145 -20.81 1.95 -5.11
N TYR A 146 -19.50 1.68 -5.10
CA TYR A 146 -18.63 2.05 -6.21
C TYR A 146 -18.64 0.99 -7.31
N GLU A 147 -18.46 1.42 -8.55
CA GLU A 147 -18.33 0.54 -9.72
C GLU A 147 -17.31 1.11 -10.71
N LEU A 148 -16.47 0.25 -11.29
CA LEU A 148 -15.46 0.64 -12.26
C LEU A 148 -15.82 0.09 -13.64
N GLU A 149 -15.86 0.96 -14.64
CA GLU A 149 -16.19 0.61 -16.02
C GLU A 149 -15.06 1.02 -16.98
N VAL A 150 -14.85 0.20 -18.00
CA VAL A 150 -14.10 0.60 -19.19
C VAL A 150 -15.10 1.12 -20.22
N THR A 151 -15.26 2.44 -20.30
CA THR A 151 -16.27 3.05 -21.18
C THR A 151 -15.83 3.11 -22.63
N SER A 152 -14.52 3.16 -22.89
CA SER A 152 -13.98 3.21 -24.25
C SER A 152 -12.59 2.61 -24.35
N ILE A 153 -12.28 2.03 -25.51
CA ILE A 153 -10.93 1.58 -25.89
C ILE A 153 -10.68 2.04 -27.33
N ILE A 154 -9.70 2.92 -27.53
CA ILE A 154 -9.37 3.53 -28.83
C ILE A 154 -7.85 3.70 -28.92
N ASP A 155 -7.25 3.24 -30.02
CA ASP A 155 -5.83 3.41 -30.34
C ASP A 155 -4.88 3.03 -29.20
N ASN A 156 -5.14 1.88 -28.56
CA ASN A 156 -4.39 1.40 -27.39
C ASN A 156 -4.44 2.35 -26.18
N ASN A 157 -5.54 3.09 -26.04
CA ASN A 157 -5.88 3.86 -24.85
C ASN A 157 -7.21 3.37 -24.29
N ALA A 158 -7.36 3.36 -22.98
CA ALA A 158 -8.59 2.98 -22.30
C ALA A 158 -9.16 4.19 -21.55
N VAL A 159 -10.47 4.38 -21.60
CA VAL A 159 -11.16 5.34 -20.73
C VAL A 159 -11.79 4.56 -19.59
N LEU A 160 -11.29 4.79 -18.37
CA LEU A 160 -11.84 4.22 -17.16
C LEU A 160 -12.78 5.24 -16.53
N THR A 161 -13.94 4.78 -16.08
CA THR A 161 -14.96 5.62 -15.41
C THR A 161 -15.34 4.96 -14.10
N LEU A 162 -15.20 5.71 -13.02
CA LEU A 162 -15.61 5.31 -11.67
C LEU A 162 -16.96 5.93 -11.37
N TYR A 163 -17.88 5.08 -10.95
CA TYR A 163 -19.21 5.43 -10.50
C TYR A 163 -19.32 5.28 -9.00
N LYS A 164 -20.18 6.09 -8.38
CA LYS A 164 -20.66 5.95 -7.01
C LYS A 164 -22.17 6.15 -7.02
N ASP A 165 -22.90 5.10 -6.64
CA ASP A 165 -24.38 5.11 -6.62
C ASP A 165 -24.95 5.69 -7.93
N ASP A 166 -24.55 5.10 -9.07
CA ASP A 166 -24.89 5.48 -10.46
C ASP A 166 -24.36 6.84 -10.96
N ASN A 167 -23.66 7.62 -10.13
CA ASN A 167 -23.09 8.91 -10.53
C ASN A 167 -21.61 8.77 -10.91
N ILE A 168 -21.19 9.38 -12.01
CA ILE A 168 -19.78 9.44 -12.39
C ILE A 168 -19.04 10.35 -11.40
N VAL A 169 -18.08 9.79 -10.66
CA VAL A 169 -17.21 10.54 -9.74
C VAL A 169 -15.82 10.80 -10.31
N LYS A 170 -15.37 9.99 -11.26
CA LYS A 170 -14.13 10.23 -12.01
C LYS A 170 -14.17 9.54 -13.37
N GLN A 171 -13.62 10.19 -14.38
CA GLN A 171 -13.38 9.62 -15.69
C GLN A 171 -12.00 10.05 -16.18
N GLU A 172 -11.22 9.11 -16.70
CA GLU A 172 -9.85 9.38 -17.10
C GLU A 172 -9.45 8.49 -18.29
N LYS A 173 -8.73 9.08 -19.24
CA LYS A 173 -8.12 8.36 -20.35
C LYS A 173 -6.73 7.92 -19.91
N LEU A 174 -6.50 6.62 -19.90
CA LEU A 174 -5.20 6.02 -19.66
C LEU A 174 -4.57 5.55 -20.98
N SER A 175 -3.28 5.81 -21.14
CA SER A 175 -2.50 5.49 -22.33
C SER A 175 -1.41 4.45 -22.02
N GLY A 176 -1.17 3.55 -22.96
CA GLY A 176 -0.09 2.57 -22.85
C GLY A 176 -0.25 1.57 -21.71
N ASN A 177 0.87 1.18 -21.10
CA ASN A 177 0.91 0.26 -19.96
C ASN A 177 1.59 0.98 -18.80
N GLY A 178 0.99 0.91 -17.62
CA GLY A 178 1.60 1.37 -16.38
C GLY A 178 0.95 2.60 -15.75
N GLU A 179 0.16 3.37 -16.51
CA GLU A 179 -0.60 4.50 -15.97
C GLU A 179 -1.59 4.06 -14.89
N ARG A 180 -1.86 4.94 -13.93
CA ARG A 180 -2.72 4.65 -12.78
C ARG A 180 -4.01 5.46 -12.84
N PHE A 181 -5.13 4.76 -12.66
CA PHE A 181 -6.39 5.38 -12.31
C PHE A 181 -6.44 5.56 -10.78
N VAL A 182 -6.41 6.81 -10.33
CA VAL A 182 -6.44 7.13 -8.90
C VAL A 182 -7.58 8.08 -8.58
N TYR A 183 -8.44 7.67 -7.67
CA TYR A 183 -9.50 8.50 -7.13
C TYR A 183 -9.22 8.84 -5.67
N THR A 184 -9.15 10.14 -5.41
CA THR A 184 -8.99 10.68 -4.05
C THR A 184 -10.15 11.64 -3.76
N THR A 185 -10.60 11.65 -2.52
CA THR A 185 -11.57 12.64 -2.00
C THR A 185 -10.84 13.58 -1.05
N LYS A 186 -11.41 14.76 -0.78
CA LYS A 186 -10.91 15.68 0.23
C LYS A 186 -11.94 15.80 1.33
N ILE A 187 -11.56 15.44 2.56
CA ILE A 187 -12.39 15.57 3.76
C ILE A 187 -11.59 16.39 4.76
N ASP A 188 -12.17 17.47 5.28
CA ASP A 188 -11.52 18.42 6.19
C ASP A 188 -10.16 18.95 5.70
N GLY A 189 -10.02 19.09 4.37
CA GLY A 189 -8.79 19.54 3.71
C GLY A 189 -7.74 18.45 3.51
N GLN A 190 -7.89 17.29 4.15
CA GLN A 190 -7.01 16.14 3.97
C GLN A 190 -7.45 15.30 2.77
N ARG A 191 -6.47 14.94 1.93
CA ARG A 191 -6.70 14.07 0.78
C ARG A 191 -6.73 12.62 1.26
N HIS A 192 -7.80 11.92 0.91
CA HIS A 192 -7.96 10.50 1.20
C HIS A 192 -8.06 9.69 -0.08
N THR A 193 -7.25 8.65 -0.20
CA THR A 193 -7.28 7.79 -1.38
C THR A 193 -8.39 6.76 -1.26
N ILE A 194 -9.28 6.71 -2.24
CA ILE A 194 -10.42 5.78 -2.27
C ILE A 194 -10.17 4.61 -3.20
N LEU A 195 -9.52 4.86 -4.34
CA LEU A 195 -9.22 3.82 -5.33
C LEU A 195 -7.87 4.07 -5.98
N ILE A 196 -7.05 3.03 -6.05
CA ILE A 196 -5.85 2.94 -6.90
C ILE A 196 -6.00 1.74 -7.81
N ALA A 197 -5.77 1.91 -9.10
CA ALA A 197 -5.79 0.84 -10.09
C ALA A 197 -4.74 1.12 -11.16
N LYS A 198 -3.91 0.13 -11.51
CA LYS A 198 -2.88 0.27 -12.54
C LYS A 198 -3.31 -0.40 -13.83
N LEU A 199 -3.29 0.33 -14.94
CA LEU A 199 -3.48 -0.24 -16.27
C LEU A 199 -2.29 -1.16 -16.59
N ASP A 200 -2.52 -2.48 -16.65
CA ASP A 200 -1.47 -3.45 -16.97
C ASP A 200 -1.39 -3.69 -18.48
N ARG A 201 -2.53 -4.00 -19.10
CA ARG A 201 -2.61 -4.26 -20.55
C ARG A 201 -4.00 -4.03 -21.10
N ILE A 202 -4.04 -3.66 -22.38
CA ILE A 202 -5.26 -3.58 -23.19
C ILE A 202 -5.30 -4.79 -24.12
N SER A 203 -6.39 -5.56 -24.06
CA SER A 203 -6.58 -6.77 -24.89
C SER A 203 -7.47 -6.46 -26.08
N GLY A 204 -6.85 -5.99 -27.16
CA GLY A 204 -7.56 -5.55 -28.36
C GLY A 204 -8.47 -4.36 -28.09
N ASN A 205 -9.68 -4.36 -28.66
CA ASN A 205 -10.70 -3.32 -28.41
C ASN A 205 -11.83 -3.82 -27.50
N ASP A 206 -11.58 -4.90 -26.74
CA ASP A 206 -12.63 -5.60 -25.99
C ASP A 206 -12.49 -5.44 -24.48
N SER A 207 -11.29 -5.56 -23.92
CA SER A 207 -11.10 -5.55 -22.47
C SER A 207 -9.79 -4.92 -22.03
N VAL A 208 -9.79 -4.52 -20.76
CA VAL A 208 -8.62 -3.98 -20.05
C VAL A 208 -8.31 -4.88 -18.87
N HIS A 209 -7.03 -5.17 -18.68
CA HIS A 209 -6.54 -5.78 -17.45
C HIS A 209 -6.00 -4.69 -16.53
N VAL A 210 -6.55 -4.65 -15.33
CA VAL A 210 -6.12 -3.77 -14.25
C VAL A 210 -5.40 -4.62 -13.22
N SER A 211 -4.27 -4.13 -12.72
CA SER A 211 -3.47 -4.75 -11.67
C SER A 211 -3.38 -3.83 -10.45
N GLY A 212 -3.09 -4.42 -9.29
CA GLY A 212 -2.90 -3.67 -8.04
C GLY A 212 -4.13 -2.88 -7.62
N LEU A 213 -5.34 -3.30 -8.04
CA LEU A 213 -6.57 -2.61 -7.68
C LEU A 213 -6.76 -2.68 -6.17
N SER A 214 -6.73 -1.51 -5.54
CA SER A 214 -6.92 -1.34 -4.11
C SER A 214 -8.00 -0.31 -3.86
N GLN A 215 -9.02 -0.68 -3.09
CA GLN A 215 -10.10 0.21 -2.67
C GLN A 215 -10.05 0.40 -1.16
N PHE A 216 -10.15 1.64 -0.70
CA PHE A 216 -10.16 2.00 0.71
C PHE A 216 -11.54 2.52 1.12
N LYS A 217 -11.83 2.47 2.43
CA LYS A 217 -13.08 3.03 2.96
C LYS A 217 -13.02 4.54 2.84
N GLU A 218 -14.09 5.14 2.33
CA GLU A 218 -14.25 6.59 2.40
C GLU A 218 -14.44 7.01 3.87
N PRO A 219 -13.67 8.00 4.38
CA PRO A 219 -13.86 8.51 5.72
C PRO A 219 -15.26 9.10 5.87
N GLU A 220 -15.86 8.93 7.03
CA GLU A 220 -17.11 9.62 7.35
C GLU A 220 -16.77 11.07 7.70
N SER A 221 -17.45 12.05 7.09
CA SER A 221 -17.28 13.46 7.44
C SER A 221 -17.69 13.66 8.90
N ALA A 222 -16.90 14.40 9.66
CA ALA A 222 -17.27 14.80 11.01
C ALA A 222 -18.35 15.89 10.95
N ASP A 223 -19.59 15.50 10.70
CA ASP A 223 -20.76 16.34 10.96
C ASP A 223 -21.56 15.73 12.12
N GLU A 224 -21.92 16.61 13.06
CA GLU A 224 -22.31 16.28 14.43
C GLU A 224 -23.58 15.40 14.49
N GLY A 225 -23.45 14.24 15.13
CA GLY A 225 -24.57 13.36 15.44
C GLY A 225 -24.33 12.62 16.74
N ASP A 226 -24.75 13.22 17.85
CA ASP A 226 -24.84 12.55 19.15
C ASP A 226 -25.59 11.22 19.03
N GLY A 227 -24.94 10.13 19.45
CA GLY A 227 -25.52 8.80 19.41
C GLY A 227 -24.70 7.78 20.19
N ASP A 228 -24.87 7.77 21.51
CA ASP A 228 -24.47 6.69 22.42
C ASP A 228 -24.85 5.30 21.87
N GLY A 229 -23.97 4.30 21.98
CA GLY A 229 -24.35 2.93 21.59
C GLY A 229 -23.26 1.86 21.63
N ASP A 230 -22.82 1.55 22.83
CA ASP A 230 -22.28 0.29 23.38
C ASP A 230 -21.95 -0.95 22.50
N ASN A 231 -20.87 -1.60 22.96
CA ASN A 231 -20.57 -3.04 22.98
C ASN A 231 -20.37 -3.86 21.69
N GLY A 232 -19.16 -4.41 21.58
CA GLY A 232 -18.99 -5.73 20.95
C GLY A 232 -17.76 -5.94 20.08
N ASN A 233 -16.56 -5.46 20.44
CA ASN A 233 -15.38 -5.85 19.65
C ASN A 233 -14.05 -5.98 20.40
N TRP A 234 -14.06 -6.69 21.53
CA TRP A 234 -12.81 -7.08 22.19
C TRP A 234 -12.07 -8.18 21.43
N ASN A 235 -12.77 -8.96 20.58
CA ASN A 235 -12.17 -10.08 19.85
C ASN A 235 -11.39 -9.66 18.60
N ALA A 236 -11.81 -8.65 17.82
CA ALA A 236 -11.01 -8.22 16.66
C ALA A 236 -9.71 -7.52 17.07
N ARG A 237 -9.76 -6.68 18.12
CA ARG A 237 -8.57 -5.99 18.65
C ARG A 237 -7.49 -6.93 19.17
N LEU A 238 -7.86 -8.13 19.65
CA LEU A 238 -6.90 -9.13 20.12
C LEU A 238 -6.12 -9.79 18.98
N VAL A 239 -6.75 -10.05 17.83
CA VAL A 239 -6.11 -10.66 16.64
C VAL A 239 -5.20 -9.66 15.91
N GLU A 240 -5.42 -8.37 16.11
CA GLU A 240 -4.68 -7.27 15.49
C GLU A 240 -3.39 -6.90 16.24
N LEU A 241 -3.21 -7.35 17.49
CA LEU A 241 -1.97 -7.13 18.22
C LEU A 241 -0.83 -7.98 17.61
N PRO A 242 0.34 -7.39 17.30
CA PRO A 242 1.49 -8.11 16.74
C PRO A 242 1.85 -9.34 17.59
N ILE A 243 1.80 -9.19 18.92
CA ILE A 243 2.07 -10.24 19.90
C ILE A 243 1.15 -11.45 19.73
N PHE A 244 -0.12 -11.24 19.38
CA PHE A 244 -1.08 -12.33 19.19
C PHE A 244 -0.84 -13.09 17.89
N ARG A 245 -0.39 -12.39 16.83
CA ARG A 245 0.04 -13.03 15.57
C ARG A 245 1.30 -13.86 15.75
N TYR A 246 2.27 -13.39 16.55
CA TYR A 246 3.44 -14.20 16.92
C TYR A 246 3.05 -15.41 17.77
N MET A 247 2.10 -15.27 18.69
CA MET A 247 1.59 -16.41 19.47
C MET A 247 0.87 -17.44 18.59
N LEU A 248 0.07 -17.00 17.62
CA LEU A 248 -0.63 -17.89 16.69
C LEU A 248 0.34 -18.63 15.77
N SER A 249 1.37 -17.95 15.27
CA SER A 249 2.41 -18.60 14.44
C SER A 249 3.22 -19.61 15.23
N ILE A 250 3.58 -19.31 16.49
CA ILE A 250 4.22 -20.25 17.41
C ILE A 250 3.32 -21.47 17.68
N PHE A 251 2.02 -21.26 17.85
CA PHE A 251 1.07 -22.35 18.11
C PHE A 251 0.92 -23.28 16.89
N VAL A 252 0.83 -22.72 15.68
CA VAL A 252 0.82 -23.50 14.43
C VAL A 252 2.14 -24.26 14.27
N PHE A 253 3.27 -23.62 14.57
CA PHE A 253 4.58 -24.27 14.53
C PHE A 253 4.68 -25.42 15.53
N ALA A 254 4.16 -25.26 16.75
CA ALA A 254 4.13 -26.30 17.76
C ALA A 254 3.25 -27.49 17.32
N CYS A 255 2.07 -27.23 16.73
CA CYS A 255 1.20 -28.27 16.20
C CYS A 255 1.86 -29.06 15.06
N VAL A 256 2.51 -28.37 14.13
CA VAL A 256 3.25 -29.00 13.01
C VAL A 256 4.44 -29.79 13.54
N PHE A 257 5.18 -29.27 14.52
CA PHE A 257 6.31 -29.95 15.13
C PHE A 257 5.89 -31.23 15.88
N VAL A 258 4.77 -31.20 16.60
CA VAL A 258 4.20 -32.39 17.27
C VAL A 258 3.72 -33.43 16.24
N LEU A 259 3.12 -33.00 15.13
CA LEU A 259 2.75 -33.88 14.01
C LEU A 259 3.97 -34.58 13.40
N ILE A 260 5.04 -33.83 13.12
CA ILE A 260 6.30 -34.37 12.58
C ILE A 260 6.93 -35.36 13.55
N LEU A 261 6.96 -35.05 14.86
CA LEU A 261 7.45 -35.99 15.89
C LEU A 261 6.58 -37.25 16.00
N GLY A 262 5.26 -37.12 15.83
CA GLY A 262 4.33 -38.25 15.80
C GLY A 262 4.61 -39.19 14.63
N ILE A 263 4.76 -38.64 13.42
CA ILE A 263 5.08 -39.39 12.20
C ILE A 263 6.46 -40.07 12.33
N ALA A 264 7.47 -39.36 12.84
CA ALA A 264 8.81 -39.91 13.06
C ALA A 264 8.83 -41.05 14.10
N ARG A 265 7.95 -41.03 15.11
CA ARG A 265 7.77 -42.12 16.06
C ARG A 265 7.11 -43.35 15.44
N GLN A 266 6.18 -43.14 14.51
CA GLN A 266 5.44 -44.21 13.83
C GLN A 266 6.33 -44.95 12.82
N MET A 267 7.31 -44.29 12.21
CA MET A 267 8.30 -44.91 11.31
C MET A 267 9.45 -45.65 12.03
N ARG A 268 9.55 -45.55 13.36
CA ARG A 268 10.56 -46.26 14.19
C ARG A 268 10.02 -47.50 14.90
N ARG A 269 8.74 -47.82 14.74
CA ARG A 269 8.16 -49.13 15.10
C ARG A 269 8.12 -50.00 13.86
#